data_AF-A0A917GB50-F1
#
_entry.id   AF-A0A917GB50-F1
#
_cell.length_a   1.000
_cell.length_b   1.000
_cell.length_c   1.000
_cell.angle_alpha   90.00
_cell.angle_beta   90.00
_cell.angle_gamma   90.00
#
_symmetry.space_group_name_H-M   'P 1'
#
loop_
_entity.id
_entity.type
_entity.pdbx_description
1 polymer ?
#
loop_
_entity_poly.entity_id
_entity_poly.type
_entity_poly.pdbx_seq_one_letter_code
_entity_poly.pdbx_strand_id
1 'polypeptide(L)'
;MVNVLMTRTTDVYVGLNERANFANRNKADLFISYHLNAAVTSANGYEDFTYPTKNTATINSRNTYHGAVMPALRVLQQFNRGKKTANFAVLRETNMPAYLIELGFITNASEYNKLAGQANFELLAQTHASAIKQALADLGKPNGTVCIDAGHGGRDPGAVSRGYTEAAYVLRFALRVREILQGAKHIKSTTDKKEGVTMLNSTGRKEIRELLKKARAAGIIDAKYHTDDKIAKYNDVQLLSYQAAVVNREFK
;
A
#
# COMPACT_ATOMS: atom_id res chain seq x y z
N MET A 1 6.97 -2.89 -18.03
CA MET A 1 5.76 -2.53 -17.24
C MET A 1 5.34 -3.77 -16.47
N VAL A 2 4.81 -3.61 -15.25
CA VAL A 2 4.29 -4.72 -14.44
C VAL A 2 2.90 -5.09 -14.95
N ASN A 3 2.64 -6.38 -15.15
CA ASN A 3 1.30 -6.88 -15.45
C ASN A 3 0.53 -7.08 -14.13
N VAL A 4 -0.75 -6.70 -14.09
CA VAL A 4 -1.55 -6.74 -12.85
C VAL A 4 -2.82 -7.54 -13.05
N LEU A 5 -2.98 -8.58 -12.25
CA LEU A 5 -4.19 -9.38 -12.14
C LEU A 5 -4.93 -8.98 -10.85
N MET A 6 -6.25 -9.02 -10.87
CA MET A 6 -7.09 -8.71 -9.72
C MET A 6 -8.01 -9.89 -9.43
N THR A 7 -8.07 -10.36 -8.18
CA THR A 7 -9.01 -11.42 -7.80
C THR A 7 -10.47 -10.93 -7.88
N ARG A 8 -10.69 -9.63 -7.67
CA ARG A 8 -11.95 -8.92 -7.92
C ARG A 8 -11.72 -7.45 -8.25
N THR A 9 -12.61 -6.88 -9.04
CA THR A 9 -12.62 -5.44 -9.39
C THR A 9 -13.89 -4.71 -8.96
N THR A 10 -14.86 -5.46 -8.42
CA THR A 10 -16.12 -4.99 -7.86
C THR A 10 -16.35 -5.63 -6.49
N ASP A 11 -17.41 -5.23 -5.79
CA ASP A 11 -17.78 -5.81 -4.51
C ASP A 11 -18.52 -7.14 -4.69
N VAL A 12 -17.74 -8.18 -4.98
CA VAL A 12 -18.23 -9.56 -5.18
C VAL A 12 -17.48 -10.51 -4.28
N TYR A 13 -18.16 -11.58 -3.87
CA TYR A 13 -17.54 -12.63 -3.06
C TYR A 13 -16.62 -13.50 -3.91
N VAL A 14 -15.38 -13.69 -3.43
CA VAL A 14 -14.42 -14.64 -3.98
C VAL A 14 -13.93 -15.54 -2.84
N GLY A 15 -14.06 -16.85 -2.99
CA GLY A 15 -13.64 -17.81 -1.97
C GLY A 15 -12.12 -17.85 -1.81
N LEU A 16 -11.63 -18.20 -0.60
CA LEU A 16 -10.20 -18.19 -0.28
C LEU A 16 -9.36 -19.05 -1.26
N ASN A 17 -9.81 -20.28 -1.52
CA ASN A 17 -9.13 -21.18 -2.47
C ASN A 17 -9.20 -20.62 -3.90
N GLU A 18 -10.30 -19.96 -4.28
CA GLU A 18 -10.43 -19.41 -5.63
C GLU A 18 -9.50 -18.22 -5.86
N ARG A 19 -9.24 -17.39 -4.83
CA ARG A 19 -8.22 -16.31 -4.90
C ARG A 19 -6.83 -16.88 -5.23
N ALA A 20 -6.43 -17.93 -4.52
CA ALA A 20 -5.15 -18.60 -4.76
C ALA A 20 -5.12 -19.30 -6.13
N ASN A 21 -6.18 -20.05 -6.46
CA ASN A 21 -6.29 -20.74 -7.74
C ASN A 21 -6.27 -19.77 -8.92
N PHE A 22 -6.91 -18.61 -8.81
CA PHE A 22 -6.85 -17.56 -9.82
C PHE A 22 -5.40 -17.10 -10.06
N ALA A 23 -4.63 -16.84 -9.00
CA ALA A 23 -3.22 -16.47 -9.12
C ALA A 23 -2.37 -17.59 -9.75
N ASN A 24 -2.60 -18.84 -9.33
CA ASN A 24 -1.90 -20.02 -9.81
C ASN A 24 -2.17 -20.30 -11.29
N ARG A 25 -3.44 -20.30 -11.72
CA ARG A 25 -3.86 -20.56 -13.11
C ARG A 25 -3.30 -19.50 -14.06
N ASN A 26 -3.19 -18.25 -13.60
CA ASN A 26 -2.63 -17.15 -14.38
C ASN A 26 -1.10 -16.99 -14.23
N LYS A 27 -0.43 -17.91 -13.50
CA LYS A 27 1.03 -17.94 -13.35
C LYS A 27 1.62 -16.59 -12.87
N ALA A 28 1.00 -15.99 -11.86
CA ALA A 28 1.55 -14.76 -11.27
C ALA A 28 2.96 -15.00 -10.68
N ASP A 29 3.84 -14.02 -10.81
CA ASP A 29 5.19 -14.04 -10.22
C ASP A 29 5.17 -13.62 -8.74
N LEU A 30 4.15 -12.87 -8.31
CA LEU A 30 3.95 -12.37 -6.96
C LEU A 30 2.47 -12.30 -6.62
N PHE A 31 2.09 -12.65 -5.38
CA PHE A 31 0.74 -12.49 -4.85
C PHE A 31 0.73 -11.53 -3.65
N ILE A 32 -0.19 -10.57 -3.65
CA ILE A 32 -0.39 -9.60 -2.56
C ILE A 32 -1.85 -9.59 -2.18
N SER A 33 -2.18 -9.87 -0.91
CA SER A 33 -3.55 -9.75 -0.39
C SER A 33 -3.63 -8.60 0.60
N TYR A 34 -4.52 -7.64 0.35
CA TYR A 34 -4.72 -6.47 1.21
C TYR A 34 -5.92 -6.64 2.14
N HIS A 35 -5.70 -6.35 3.42
CA HIS A 35 -6.64 -6.48 4.53
C HIS A 35 -6.57 -5.28 5.49
N LEU A 36 -7.56 -5.20 6.37
CA LEU A 36 -7.54 -4.34 7.57
C LEU A 36 -7.85 -5.16 8.81
N ASN A 37 -7.00 -5.04 9.81
CA ASN A 37 -7.14 -5.79 11.04
C ASN A 37 -8.29 -5.23 11.89
N ALA A 38 -8.77 -6.03 12.83
CA ALA A 38 -9.77 -5.64 13.81
C ALA A 38 -9.50 -6.32 15.15
N ALA A 39 -9.37 -5.51 16.20
CA ALA A 39 -9.18 -5.95 17.58
C ALA A 39 -9.74 -4.91 18.56
N VAL A 40 -9.28 -4.93 19.82
CA VAL A 40 -9.54 -3.87 20.79
C VAL A 40 -9.17 -2.50 20.23
N THR A 41 -9.89 -1.44 20.65
CA THR A 41 -9.80 -0.11 20.03
C THR A 41 -8.44 0.58 20.19
N SER A 42 -7.61 0.12 21.13
CA SER A 42 -6.23 0.59 21.33
C SER A 42 -5.21 -0.08 20.40
N ALA A 43 -5.53 -1.25 19.84
CA ALA A 43 -4.67 -1.95 18.90
C ALA A 43 -4.46 -1.07 17.66
N ASN A 44 -3.21 -1.01 17.19
CA ASN A 44 -2.88 -0.27 15.99
C ASN A 44 -1.62 -0.83 15.32
N GLY A 45 -1.45 -0.45 14.06
CA GLY A 45 -0.22 -0.59 13.29
C GLY A 45 -0.34 -1.47 12.06
N TYR A 46 0.65 -1.34 11.21
CA TYR A 46 0.86 -2.15 10.01
C TYR A 46 1.55 -3.47 10.36
N GLU A 47 1.13 -4.56 9.72
CA GLU A 47 1.85 -5.83 9.72
C GLU A 47 1.69 -6.54 8.38
N ASP A 48 2.65 -7.39 8.07
CA ASP A 48 2.51 -8.29 6.94
C ASP A 48 2.96 -9.71 7.27
N PHE A 49 2.41 -10.65 6.51
CA PHE A 49 2.49 -12.08 6.77
C PHE A 49 2.97 -12.83 5.54
N THR A 50 3.79 -13.86 5.78
CA THR A 50 4.01 -14.96 4.86
C THR A 50 3.47 -16.26 5.47
N TYR A 51 3.34 -17.32 4.67
CA TYR A 51 3.15 -18.66 5.23
C TYR A 51 4.39 -19.07 6.06
N PRO A 52 4.29 -19.91 7.11
CA PRO A 52 5.44 -20.28 7.94
C PRO A 52 6.56 -21.02 7.20
N THR A 53 6.22 -21.95 6.30
CA THR A 53 7.22 -22.70 5.52
C THR A 53 7.35 -22.11 4.12
N LYS A 54 8.25 -21.13 3.95
CA LYS A 54 8.50 -20.48 2.65
C LYS A 54 9.99 -20.51 2.29
N ASN A 55 10.25 -20.47 0.99
CA ASN A 55 11.61 -20.44 0.45
C ASN A 55 12.27 -19.07 0.64
N THR A 56 13.60 -19.04 0.49
CA THR A 56 14.42 -17.82 0.60
C THR A 56 13.95 -16.69 -0.31
N ALA A 57 13.48 -17.02 -1.53
CA ALA A 57 12.98 -16.02 -2.47
C ALA A 57 11.79 -15.22 -1.89
N THR A 58 10.83 -15.90 -1.25
CA THR A 58 9.68 -15.25 -0.60
C THR A 58 10.13 -14.36 0.56
N ILE A 59 11.08 -14.83 1.38
CA ILE A 59 11.57 -14.06 2.53
C ILE A 59 12.29 -12.79 2.07
N ASN A 60 13.19 -12.90 1.09
CA ASN A 60 13.98 -11.77 0.59
C ASN A 60 13.09 -10.71 -0.07
N SER A 61 12.27 -11.13 -1.03
CA SER A 61 11.38 -10.21 -1.74
C SER A 61 10.34 -9.56 -0.81
N ARG A 62 9.89 -10.28 0.24
CA ARG A 62 9.08 -9.69 1.31
C ARG A 62 9.86 -8.67 2.13
N ASN A 63 11.12 -8.95 2.49
CA ASN A 63 11.93 -8.01 3.27
C ASN A 63 12.10 -6.68 2.53
N THR A 64 12.30 -6.75 1.22
CA THR A 64 12.34 -5.59 0.34
C THR A 64 11.00 -4.86 0.28
N TYR A 65 9.90 -5.60 0.12
CA TYR A 65 8.56 -5.02 0.18
C TYR A 65 8.33 -4.26 1.49
N HIS A 66 8.59 -4.91 2.62
CA HIS A 66 8.42 -4.32 3.95
C HIS A 66 9.28 -3.07 4.11
N GLY A 67 10.57 -3.14 3.77
CA GLY A 67 11.51 -2.03 3.83
C GLY A 67 11.04 -0.81 3.03
N ALA A 68 10.52 -1.03 1.83
CA ALA A 68 9.98 0.01 0.97
C ALA A 68 8.72 0.70 1.55
N VAL A 69 7.94 0.00 2.38
CA VAL A 69 6.74 0.56 3.03
C VAL A 69 7.08 1.44 4.24
N MET A 70 8.20 1.16 4.93
CA MET A 70 8.54 1.81 6.21
C MET A 70 8.59 3.35 6.18
N PRO A 71 9.13 4.03 5.15
CA PRO A 71 9.14 5.49 5.10
C PRO A 71 7.73 6.12 5.17
N ALA A 72 6.74 5.51 4.51
CA ALA A 72 5.36 6.00 4.57
C ALA A 72 4.77 5.83 5.98
N LEU A 73 5.00 4.68 6.61
CA LEU A 73 4.53 4.44 7.98
C LEU A 73 5.08 5.46 8.98
N ARG A 74 6.35 5.86 8.83
CA ARG A 74 6.96 6.90 9.67
C ARG A 74 6.24 8.25 9.52
N VAL A 75 5.92 8.67 8.30
CA VAL A 75 5.18 9.93 8.05
C VAL A 75 3.74 9.84 8.54
N LEU A 76 3.12 8.67 8.46
CA LEU A 76 1.77 8.47 9.00
C LEU A 76 1.75 8.22 10.51
N GLN A 77 2.91 8.20 11.16
CA GLN A 77 3.10 7.82 12.56
C GLN A 77 2.34 6.51 12.88
N GLN A 78 2.43 5.56 11.95
CA GLN A 78 1.77 4.27 12.05
C GLN A 78 2.76 3.27 12.63
N PHE A 79 2.35 2.56 13.68
CA PHE A 79 3.20 1.60 14.36
C PHE A 79 3.54 0.45 13.41
N ASN A 80 4.82 0.09 13.31
CA ASN A 80 5.24 -1.09 12.59
C ASN A 80 5.20 -2.29 13.53
N ARG A 81 4.19 -3.14 13.40
CA ARG A 81 4.06 -4.40 14.16
C ARG A 81 4.93 -5.51 13.59
N GLY A 82 5.63 -5.22 12.50
CA GLY A 82 6.72 -5.99 11.96
C GLY A 82 6.25 -7.14 11.10
N LYS A 83 7.17 -8.08 11.00
CA LYS A 83 7.20 -9.10 9.99
C LYS A 83 6.75 -10.43 10.58
N LYS A 84 5.59 -10.96 10.16
CA LYS A 84 4.98 -12.14 10.79
C LYS A 84 4.81 -13.32 9.84
N THR A 85 4.43 -14.47 10.39
CA THR A 85 3.99 -15.64 9.65
C THR A 85 2.64 -16.13 10.18
N ALA A 86 1.80 -16.68 9.32
CA ALA A 86 0.49 -17.22 9.69
C ALA A 86 -0.02 -18.24 8.65
N ASN A 87 -0.88 -19.16 9.08
CA ASN A 87 -1.46 -20.21 8.24
C ASN A 87 -2.70 -19.72 7.46
N PHE A 88 -2.57 -18.62 6.72
CA PHE A 88 -3.65 -18.10 5.89
C PHE A 88 -3.76 -18.90 4.58
N ALA A 89 -4.98 -19.31 4.21
CA ALA A 89 -5.22 -20.13 3.02
C ALA A 89 -4.64 -19.51 1.74
N VAL A 90 -4.87 -18.21 1.51
CA VAL A 90 -4.33 -17.52 0.33
C VAL A 90 -2.80 -17.52 0.26
N LEU A 91 -2.11 -17.59 1.40
CA LEU A 91 -0.64 -17.68 1.45
C LEU A 91 -0.14 -19.13 1.32
N ARG A 92 -0.91 -20.09 1.83
CA ARG A 92 -0.58 -21.51 1.81
C ARG A 92 -0.80 -22.11 0.42
N GLU A 93 -1.92 -21.79 -0.22
CA GLU A 93 -2.37 -22.42 -1.47
C GLU A 93 -1.81 -21.74 -2.75
N THR A 94 -1.07 -20.64 -2.61
CA THR A 94 -0.41 -19.96 -3.75
C THR A 94 0.97 -20.56 -4.03
N ASN A 95 1.29 -20.70 -5.34
CA ASN A 95 2.53 -21.32 -5.82
C ASN A 95 3.70 -20.35 -5.93
N MET A 96 3.43 -19.04 -5.90
CA MET A 96 4.43 -17.97 -5.99
C MET A 96 4.69 -17.34 -4.62
N PRO A 97 5.73 -16.49 -4.46
CA PRO A 97 5.87 -15.62 -3.29
C PRO A 97 4.57 -14.87 -3.00
N ALA A 98 4.11 -14.90 -1.76
CA ALA A 98 2.80 -14.40 -1.38
C ALA A 98 2.84 -13.68 -0.03
N TYR A 99 2.29 -12.46 0.01
CA TYR A 99 2.19 -11.64 1.22
C TYR A 99 0.73 -11.31 1.52
N LEU A 100 0.35 -11.36 2.79
CA LEU A 100 -0.89 -10.76 3.28
C LEU A 100 -0.52 -9.52 4.08
N ILE A 101 -1.17 -8.41 3.77
CA ILE A 101 -0.85 -7.09 4.31
C ILE A 101 -2.05 -6.61 5.13
N GLU A 102 -1.83 -6.37 6.40
CA GLU A 102 -2.76 -5.63 7.26
C GLU A 102 -2.35 -4.15 7.23
N LEU A 103 -3.14 -3.33 6.54
CA LEU A 103 -2.84 -1.90 6.35
C LEU A 103 -3.02 -1.06 7.62
N GLY A 104 -3.57 -1.64 8.70
CA GLY A 104 -3.92 -0.98 9.96
C GLY A 104 -5.15 -1.62 10.59
N PHE A 105 -5.61 -1.11 11.74
CA PHE A 105 -6.78 -1.61 12.47
C PHE A 105 -7.99 -0.71 12.22
N ILE A 106 -9.02 -1.24 11.55
CA ILE A 106 -10.26 -0.49 11.26
C ILE A 106 -11.04 -0.11 12.53
N THR A 107 -10.83 -0.84 13.63
CA THR A 107 -11.46 -0.56 14.93
C THR A 107 -10.82 0.63 15.65
N ASN A 108 -9.56 0.96 15.34
CA ASN A 108 -8.82 2.08 15.92
C ASN A 108 -9.22 3.41 15.26
N ALA A 109 -9.65 4.39 16.05
CA ALA A 109 -10.12 5.68 15.52
C ALA A 109 -9.02 6.48 14.80
N SER A 110 -7.78 6.43 15.30
CA SER A 110 -6.64 7.14 14.70
C SER A 110 -6.28 6.52 13.35
N GLU A 111 -6.20 5.19 13.27
CA GLU A 111 -5.92 4.52 12.00
C GLU A 111 -7.05 4.64 11.00
N TYR A 112 -8.30 4.54 11.45
CA TYR A 112 -9.46 4.83 10.62
C TYR A 112 -9.35 6.23 9.98
N ASN A 113 -9.05 7.27 10.76
CA ASN A 113 -8.89 8.63 10.23
C ASN A 113 -7.71 8.75 9.27
N LYS A 114 -6.59 8.06 9.55
CA LYS A 114 -5.44 8.01 8.64
C LYS A 114 -5.82 7.39 7.32
N LEU A 115 -6.47 6.23 7.34
CA LEU A 115 -6.86 5.46 6.16
C LEU A 115 -7.97 6.15 5.34
N ALA A 116 -8.89 6.86 6.00
CA ALA A 116 -9.93 7.64 5.36
C ALA A 116 -9.39 8.92 4.68
N GLY A 117 -8.27 9.46 5.16
CA GLY A 117 -7.63 10.64 4.59
C GLY A 117 -7.07 10.37 3.19
N GLN A 118 -7.52 11.14 2.20
CA GLN A 118 -7.18 10.90 0.80
C GLN A 118 -5.68 11.08 0.50
N ALA A 119 -4.94 11.94 1.21
CA ALA A 119 -3.49 12.00 1.05
C ALA A 119 -2.81 10.71 1.47
N ASN A 120 -3.16 10.24 2.66
CA ASN A 120 -2.53 9.09 3.28
C ASN A 120 -2.84 7.84 2.48
N PHE A 121 -4.08 7.72 2.00
CA PHE A 121 -4.50 6.69 1.07
C PHE A 121 -3.63 6.67 -0.19
N GLU A 122 -3.41 7.82 -0.81
CA GLU A 122 -2.59 7.94 -2.01
C GLU A 122 -1.11 7.63 -1.73
N LEU A 123 -0.56 8.15 -0.61
CA LEU A 123 0.80 7.86 -0.17
C LEU A 123 1.01 6.36 -0.02
N LEU A 124 0.13 5.69 0.73
CA LEU A 124 0.17 4.26 0.93
C LEU A 124 0.05 3.53 -0.42
N ALA A 125 -0.89 3.89 -1.28
CA ALA A 125 -1.05 3.22 -2.58
C ALA A 125 0.20 3.36 -3.47
N GLN A 126 0.82 4.54 -3.52
CA GLN A 126 2.07 4.78 -4.26
C GLN A 126 3.24 4.00 -3.67
N THR A 127 3.37 4.01 -2.35
CA THR A 127 4.40 3.28 -1.63
C THR A 127 4.26 1.77 -1.83
N HIS A 128 3.05 1.23 -1.72
CA HIS A 128 2.79 -0.18 -1.96
C HIS A 128 3.00 -0.58 -3.42
N ALA A 129 2.64 0.26 -4.40
CA ALA A 129 2.96 0.03 -5.80
C ALA A 129 4.48 0.01 -6.06
N SER A 130 5.25 0.88 -5.39
CA SER A 130 6.73 0.85 -5.44
C SER A 130 7.30 -0.42 -4.79
N ALA A 131 6.79 -0.79 -3.62
CA ALA A 131 7.18 -2.00 -2.90
C ALA A 131 6.95 -3.27 -3.74
N ILE A 132 5.83 -3.34 -4.48
CA ILE A 132 5.57 -4.41 -5.46
C ILE A 132 6.63 -4.45 -6.55
N LYS A 133 6.98 -3.30 -7.14
CA LYS A 133 8.01 -3.24 -8.20
C LYS A 133 9.38 -3.70 -7.69
N GLN A 134 9.76 -3.30 -6.48
CA GLN A 134 11.03 -3.70 -5.86
C GLN A 134 11.03 -5.20 -5.52
N ALA A 135 9.96 -5.72 -4.93
CA ALA A 135 9.82 -7.15 -4.66
C ALA A 135 9.88 -7.99 -5.95
N LEU A 136 9.25 -7.53 -7.03
CA LEU A 136 9.33 -8.19 -8.34
C LEU A 136 10.75 -8.13 -8.92
N ALA A 137 11.47 -7.02 -8.77
CA ALA A 137 12.87 -6.92 -9.21
C ALA A 137 13.77 -7.89 -8.44
N ASP A 138 13.60 -8.01 -7.12
CA ASP A 138 14.30 -8.98 -6.27
C ASP A 138 14.04 -10.45 -6.66
N LEU A 139 12.86 -10.72 -7.22
CA LEU A 139 12.52 -12.03 -7.78
C LEU A 139 13.11 -12.26 -9.18
N GLY A 140 13.89 -11.31 -9.72
CA GLY A 140 14.38 -11.34 -11.10
C GLY A 140 13.29 -11.12 -12.15
N LYS A 141 12.17 -10.50 -11.75
CA LYS A 141 10.96 -10.29 -12.56
C LYS A 141 10.54 -8.81 -12.61
N PRO A 142 11.41 -7.84 -12.97
CA PRO A 142 11.09 -6.41 -12.91
C PRO A 142 9.90 -5.97 -13.80
N ASN A 143 9.52 -6.79 -14.79
CA ASN A 143 8.33 -6.63 -15.63
C ASN A 143 7.33 -7.79 -15.47
N GLY A 144 7.38 -8.49 -14.33
CA GLY A 144 6.57 -9.66 -14.05
C GLY A 144 5.09 -9.34 -13.81
N THR A 145 4.35 -10.40 -13.49
CA THR A 145 2.92 -10.36 -13.18
C THR A 145 2.70 -10.40 -11.68
N VAL A 146 2.01 -9.40 -11.12
CA VAL A 146 1.49 -9.44 -9.75
C VAL A 146 0.00 -9.76 -9.77
N CYS A 147 -0.43 -10.69 -8.93
CA CYS A 147 -1.83 -10.87 -8.58
C CYS A 147 -2.14 -10.12 -7.29
N ILE A 148 -3.01 -9.12 -7.39
CA ILE A 148 -3.48 -8.34 -6.25
C ILE A 148 -4.86 -8.86 -5.85
N ASP A 149 -4.93 -9.31 -4.61
CA ASP A 149 -6.14 -9.73 -3.95
C ASP A 149 -6.67 -8.60 -3.05
N ALA A 150 -7.88 -8.13 -3.37
CA ALA A 150 -8.64 -7.28 -2.45
C ALA A 150 -9.39 -8.22 -1.50
N GLY A 151 -8.92 -8.35 -0.26
CA GLY A 151 -9.52 -9.23 0.76
C GLY A 151 -11.03 -9.03 0.89
N HIS A 152 -11.74 -10.07 1.34
CA HIS A 152 -13.20 -10.03 1.51
C HIS A 152 -13.96 -9.70 0.21
N GLY A 153 -15.27 -9.43 0.29
CA GLY A 153 -16.13 -9.01 -0.82
C GLY A 153 -17.53 -9.65 -0.81
N GLY A 154 -18.52 -8.91 -1.31
CA GLY A 154 -19.91 -9.37 -1.42
C GLY A 154 -20.47 -9.79 -0.06
N ARG A 155 -20.87 -11.06 0.07
CA ARG A 155 -21.44 -11.61 1.32
C ARG A 155 -20.47 -11.65 2.51
N ASP A 156 -19.18 -11.46 2.26
CA ASP A 156 -18.16 -11.36 3.31
C ASP A 156 -17.67 -9.91 3.35
N PRO A 157 -18.18 -9.06 4.24
CA PRO A 157 -17.76 -7.65 4.32
C PRO A 157 -16.39 -7.46 5.00
N GLY A 158 -15.83 -8.52 5.61
CA GLY A 158 -14.73 -8.42 6.55
C GLY A 158 -15.10 -7.64 7.80
N ALA A 159 -14.12 -6.99 8.43
CA ALA A 159 -14.37 -6.16 9.60
C ALA A 159 -15.22 -4.92 9.25
N VAL A 160 -16.13 -4.55 10.16
CA VAL A 160 -17.02 -3.39 10.00
C VAL A 160 -16.85 -2.45 11.18
N SER A 161 -16.64 -1.16 10.90
CA SER A 161 -16.43 -0.14 11.93
C SER A 161 -16.87 1.22 11.38
N ARG A 162 -17.65 1.97 12.16
CA ARG A 162 -18.09 3.35 11.84
C ARG A 162 -18.78 3.50 10.48
N GLY A 163 -19.47 2.46 10.00
CA GLY A 163 -20.14 2.45 8.69
C GLY A 163 -19.23 2.12 7.51
N TYR A 164 -17.98 1.73 7.77
CA TYR A 164 -17.01 1.32 6.75
C TYR A 164 -16.74 -0.17 6.87
N THR A 165 -16.75 -0.85 5.73
CA THR A 165 -16.37 -2.26 5.62
C THR A 165 -14.94 -2.37 5.14
N GLU A 166 -14.23 -3.35 5.67
CA GLU A 166 -12.90 -3.73 5.19
C GLU A 166 -12.93 -4.02 3.69
N ALA A 167 -13.89 -4.82 3.23
CA ALA A 167 -14.06 -5.19 1.82
C ALA A 167 -14.11 -3.97 0.88
N ALA A 168 -14.81 -2.90 1.25
CA ALA A 168 -14.90 -1.69 0.44
C ALA A 168 -13.57 -0.92 0.42
N TYR A 169 -12.91 -0.79 1.57
CA TYR A 169 -11.64 -0.09 1.66
C TYR A 169 -10.53 -0.78 0.86
N VAL A 170 -10.35 -2.09 1.07
CA VAL A 170 -9.27 -2.84 0.43
C VAL A 170 -9.50 -3.00 -1.06
N LEU A 171 -10.76 -3.02 -1.54
CA LEU A 171 -11.07 -2.93 -2.98
C LEU A 171 -10.58 -1.62 -3.56
N ARG A 172 -10.96 -0.49 -2.95
CA ARG A 172 -10.54 0.84 -3.40
C ARG A 172 -9.02 0.96 -3.41
N PHE A 173 -8.37 0.49 -2.35
CA PHE A 173 -6.91 0.49 -2.21
C PHE A 173 -6.22 -0.34 -3.29
N ALA A 174 -6.64 -1.60 -3.47
CA ALA A 174 -6.08 -2.50 -4.45
C ALA A 174 -6.25 -1.99 -5.90
N LEU A 175 -7.42 -1.44 -6.23
CA LEU A 175 -7.66 -0.81 -7.54
C LEU A 175 -6.73 0.38 -7.77
N ARG A 176 -6.49 1.20 -6.75
CA ARG A 176 -5.57 2.33 -6.87
C ARG A 176 -4.13 1.88 -7.05
N VAL A 177 -3.67 0.89 -6.30
CA VAL A 177 -2.34 0.28 -6.49
C VAL A 177 -2.18 -0.25 -7.91
N ARG A 178 -3.18 -0.96 -8.46
CA ARG A 178 -3.19 -1.41 -9.86
C ARG A 178 -3.02 -0.25 -10.84
N GLU A 179 -3.80 0.82 -10.71
CA GLU A 179 -3.71 1.97 -11.61
C GLU A 179 -2.30 2.57 -11.63
N ILE A 180 -1.67 2.71 -10.46
CA ILE A 180 -0.30 3.24 -10.32
C ILE A 180 0.72 2.32 -10.98
N LEU A 181 0.56 1.00 -10.81
CA LEU A 181 1.41 0.00 -11.47
C LEU A 181 1.29 0.02 -13.00
N GLN A 182 0.09 0.30 -13.52
CA GLN A 182 -0.22 0.39 -14.94
C GLN A 182 0.12 1.76 -15.57
N GLY A 183 0.81 2.63 -14.85
CA GLY A 183 1.35 3.88 -15.40
C GLY A 183 0.42 5.08 -15.27
N ALA A 184 -0.60 5.03 -14.40
CA ALA A 184 -1.34 6.23 -14.02
C ALA A 184 -0.37 7.25 -13.42
N LYS A 185 -0.06 8.30 -14.18
CA LYS A 185 0.65 9.47 -13.68
C LYS A 185 -0.35 10.32 -12.92
N HIS A 186 -0.15 10.40 -11.60
CA HIS A 186 -0.86 11.28 -10.66
C HIS A 186 -2.27 10.86 -10.20
N ILE A 187 -2.64 11.51 -9.10
CA ILE A 187 -3.93 11.49 -8.42
C ILE A 187 -5.00 11.86 -9.44
N LYS A 188 -5.90 10.92 -9.81
CA LYS A 188 -7.18 11.35 -10.35
C LYS A 188 -7.87 12.05 -9.19
N SER A 189 -7.96 13.38 -9.26
CA SER A 189 -8.93 14.14 -8.48
C SER A 189 -10.27 13.46 -8.68
N THR A 190 -10.72 12.67 -7.71
CA THR A 190 -12.08 12.16 -7.74
C THR A 190 -12.95 13.38 -7.48
N THR A 191 -13.64 13.81 -8.52
CA THR A 191 -14.77 14.75 -8.48
C THR A 191 -15.99 14.14 -7.75
N ASP A 192 -15.77 13.30 -6.76
CA ASP A 192 -16.80 12.91 -5.81
C ASP A 192 -16.91 14.05 -4.79
N LYS A 193 -17.90 14.90 -5.04
CA LYS A 193 -18.38 15.98 -4.17
C LYS A 193 -18.89 15.45 -2.82
N LYS A 194 -18.01 14.88 -2.00
CA LYS A 194 -18.11 15.01 -0.55
C LYS A 194 -17.04 15.99 -0.12
N GLU A 195 -17.51 17.23 -0.06
CA GLU A 195 -16.81 18.44 0.33
C GLU A 195 -16.00 18.26 1.62
N GLY A 196 -14.76 18.76 1.63
CA GLY A 196 -14.08 19.18 2.86
C GLY A 196 -12.93 18.34 3.41
N VAL A 197 -12.45 17.28 2.73
CA VAL A 197 -11.28 16.53 3.22
C VAL A 197 -9.98 17.16 2.73
N THR A 198 -9.33 17.95 3.58
CA THR A 198 -7.91 18.30 3.42
C THR A 198 -7.11 17.00 3.30
N MET A 199 -6.38 16.82 2.20
CA MET A 199 -5.65 15.58 1.93
C MET A 199 -4.65 15.34 3.07
N LEU A 200 -3.83 16.34 3.39
CA LEU A 200 -2.91 16.34 4.54
C LEU A 200 -3.44 17.23 5.67
N ASN A 201 -3.17 16.87 6.92
CA ASN A 201 -3.28 17.80 8.05
C ASN A 201 -2.03 18.71 8.12
N SER A 202 -2.04 19.71 9.01
CA SER A 202 -0.90 20.64 9.17
C SER A 202 0.41 19.94 9.50
N THR A 203 0.36 18.90 10.33
CA THR A 203 1.52 18.08 10.71
C THR A 203 2.10 17.32 9.52
N GLY A 204 1.27 16.61 8.75
CA GLY A 204 1.70 15.86 7.57
C GLY A 204 2.29 16.77 6.49
N ARG A 205 1.72 17.96 6.30
CA ARG A 205 2.34 18.99 5.42
C ARG A 205 3.73 19.39 5.92
N LYS A 206 3.89 19.63 7.22
CA LYS A 206 5.17 20.03 7.81
C LYS A 206 6.22 18.92 7.65
N GLU A 207 5.87 17.69 7.99
CA GLU A 207 6.78 16.54 7.91
C GLU A 207 7.24 16.24 6.47
N ILE A 208 6.31 16.25 5.50
CA ILE A 208 6.68 16.04 4.10
C ILE A 208 7.60 17.15 3.61
N ARG A 209 7.32 18.41 3.96
CA ARG A 209 8.22 19.52 3.59
C ARG A 209 9.61 19.33 4.17
N GLU A 210 9.73 18.89 5.43
CA GLU A 210 11.03 18.58 6.03
C GLU A 210 11.73 17.39 5.36
N LEU A 211 10.99 16.35 4.97
CA LEU A 211 11.53 15.24 4.17
C LEU A 211 12.10 15.74 2.83
N LEU A 212 11.35 16.58 2.10
CA LEU A 212 11.79 17.11 0.82
C LEU A 212 13.03 17.99 0.97
N LYS A 213 13.13 18.79 2.03
CA LYS A 213 14.32 19.59 2.35
C LYS A 213 15.55 18.71 2.61
N LYS A 214 15.40 17.66 3.43
CA LYS A 214 16.47 16.68 3.70
C LYS A 214 16.91 15.96 2.43
N ALA A 215 15.96 15.49 1.64
CA ALA A 215 16.23 14.81 0.37
C ALA A 215 16.96 15.70 -0.63
N ARG A 216 16.59 16.99 -0.70
CA ARG A 216 17.31 17.98 -1.50
C ARG A 216 18.74 18.17 -1.01
N ALA A 217 18.93 18.34 0.29
CA ALA A 217 20.26 18.50 0.89
C ALA A 217 21.16 17.29 0.63
N ALA A 218 20.58 16.10 0.57
CA ALA A 218 21.27 14.85 0.22
C ALA A 218 21.39 14.59 -1.29
N GLY A 219 20.97 15.51 -2.17
CA GLY A 219 21.08 15.37 -3.63
C GLY A 219 20.12 14.36 -4.27
N ILE A 220 19.14 13.84 -3.51
CA ILE A 220 18.17 12.85 -3.99
C ILE A 220 17.15 13.49 -4.95
N ILE A 221 16.79 14.74 -4.68
CA ILE A 221 15.93 15.55 -5.55
C ILE A 221 16.65 16.83 -5.97
N ASP A 222 16.37 17.29 -7.18
CA ASP A 222 17.09 18.40 -7.80
C ASP A 222 16.74 19.74 -7.12
N ALA A 223 17.77 20.39 -6.57
CA ALA A 223 17.66 21.66 -5.87
C ALA A 223 17.10 22.79 -6.75
N LYS A 224 17.28 22.73 -8.08
CA LYS A 224 16.73 23.70 -9.03
C LYS A 224 15.20 23.71 -9.04
N TYR A 225 14.57 22.55 -8.82
CA TYR A 225 13.12 22.39 -8.91
C TYR A 225 12.42 22.42 -7.54
N HIS A 226 13.18 22.22 -6.45
CA HIS A 226 12.66 22.05 -5.09
C HIS A 226 13.25 23.06 -4.08
N THR A 227 13.23 24.36 -4.38
CA THR A 227 13.63 25.40 -3.41
C THR A 227 12.71 25.44 -2.18
N ASP A 228 13.17 26.03 -1.07
CA ASP A 228 12.38 26.10 0.17
C ASP A 228 11.05 26.84 -0.05
N ASP A 229 11.09 27.94 -0.80
CA ASP A 229 9.90 28.69 -1.18
C ASP A 229 8.90 27.87 -2.01
N LYS A 230 9.41 27.02 -2.91
CA LYS A 230 8.56 26.11 -3.70
C LYS A 230 7.95 25.03 -2.82
N ILE A 231 8.77 24.38 -1.99
CA ILE A 231 8.34 23.34 -1.05
C ILE A 231 7.27 23.88 -0.08
N ALA A 232 7.42 25.11 0.41
CA ALA A 232 6.45 25.76 1.28
C ALA A 232 5.10 26.00 0.58
N LYS A 233 5.11 26.26 -0.72
CA LYS A 233 3.93 26.53 -1.55
C LYS A 233 3.29 25.28 -2.17
N TYR A 234 3.92 24.12 -2.05
CA TYR A 234 3.33 22.89 -2.57
C TYR A 234 1.98 22.60 -1.92
N ASN A 235 1.00 22.33 -2.78
CA ASN A 235 -0.27 21.78 -2.38
C ASN A 235 -0.10 20.30 -1.96
N ASP A 236 -1.13 19.74 -1.33
CA ASP A 236 -1.03 18.40 -0.77
C ASP A 236 -0.71 17.32 -1.84
N VAL A 237 -1.20 17.49 -3.07
CA VAL A 237 -0.91 16.58 -4.20
C VAL A 237 0.57 16.61 -4.58
N GLN A 238 1.16 17.80 -4.64
CA GLN A 238 2.58 17.99 -4.93
C GLN A 238 3.45 17.42 -3.80
N LEU A 239 3.10 17.69 -2.54
CA LEU A 239 3.83 17.17 -1.38
C LEU A 239 3.90 15.64 -1.41
N LEU A 240 2.78 14.97 -1.60
CA LEU A 240 2.70 13.51 -1.68
C LEU A 240 3.47 12.94 -2.87
N SER A 241 3.29 13.55 -4.05
CA SER A 241 3.97 13.08 -5.27
C SER A 241 5.50 13.16 -5.13
N TYR A 242 6.01 14.24 -4.54
CA TYR A 242 7.44 14.40 -4.33
C TYR A 242 7.95 13.52 -3.18
N GLN A 243 7.18 13.33 -2.11
CA GLN A 243 7.50 12.37 -1.06
C GLN A 243 7.71 10.97 -1.64
N ALA A 244 6.77 10.49 -2.46
CA ALA A 244 6.91 9.18 -3.10
C ALA A 244 8.13 9.13 -4.02
N ALA A 245 8.43 10.21 -4.75
CA ALA A 245 9.63 10.29 -5.59
C ALA A 245 10.93 10.19 -4.79
N VAL A 246 11.00 10.82 -3.60
CA VAL A 246 12.14 10.71 -2.67
C VAL A 246 12.30 9.28 -2.20
N VAL A 247 11.23 8.69 -1.67
CA VAL A 247 11.21 7.30 -1.20
C VAL A 247 11.62 6.34 -2.31
N ASN A 248 11.29 6.60 -3.57
CA ASN A 248 11.69 5.73 -4.67
C ASN A 248 13.17 5.88 -5.12
N ARG A 249 13.84 6.97 -4.73
CA ARG A 249 15.23 7.28 -5.15
C ARG A 249 16.26 6.92 -4.09
N GLU A 250 15.91 6.94 -2.80
CA GLU A 250 16.81 6.51 -1.72
C GLU A 250 17.11 5.00 -1.73
N PHE A 251 16.38 4.22 -2.52
CA PHE A 251 16.49 2.76 -2.57
C PHE A 251 17.00 2.25 -3.93
N LYS A 252 17.59 3.13 -4.76
CA LYS A 252 18.38 2.75 -5.95
C LYS A 252 19.85 2.66 -5.59
#